data_AF-A0A7C7AGK4-F1
#
_entry.id   AF-A0A7C7AGK4-F1
#
_cell.length_a   1.000
_cell.length_b   1.000
_cell.length_c   1.000
_cell.angle_alpha   90.00
_cell.angle_beta   90.00
_cell.angle_gamma   90.00
#
_symmetry.space_group_name_H-M   'P 1'
#
loop_
_entity.id
_entity.type
_entity.pdbx_description
1 polymer ?
#
loop_
_entity_poly.entity_id
_entity_poly.type
_entity_poly.pdbx_seq_one_letter_code
_entity_poly.pdbx_strand_id
1 'polypeptide(L)'
;VRVIKEDAIKFLELILSACEELIGAFKEFKNFKKSKGIHEKIVKVNKLEEEGDNLYTEIVRKLHLTSLDAIEIMTWTIAYNRLEKCSDACEEAVNVIESVIMKNM
;
A
#
# COMPACT_ATOMS: atom_id res chain seq x y z
N VAL A 1 13.36 13.47 14.61
CA VAL A 1 13.90 12.35 13.81
C VAL A 1 15.03 12.89 12.95
N ARG A 2 16.27 12.43 13.10
CA ARG A 2 17.43 12.89 12.30
C ARG A 2 17.92 11.86 11.27
N VAL A 3 17.32 10.66 11.24
CA VAL A 3 17.67 9.56 10.32
C VAL A 3 16.40 8.83 9.90
N ILE A 4 16.23 8.58 8.60
CA ILE A 4 15.15 7.75 8.05
C ILE A 4 15.62 6.28 8.08
N LYS A 5 14.81 5.37 8.60
CA LYS A 5 15.13 3.93 8.60
C LYS A 5 15.03 3.36 7.18
N GLU A 6 15.96 2.47 6.81
CA GLU A 6 15.93 1.78 5.52
C GLU A 6 14.61 1.04 5.26
N ASP A 7 14.06 0.41 6.31
CA ASP A 7 12.78 -0.28 6.26
C ASP A 7 11.61 0.67 5.89
N ALA A 8 11.69 1.96 6.26
CA ALA A 8 10.72 2.97 5.83
C ALA A 8 10.87 3.35 4.36
N ILE A 9 12.10 3.36 3.83
CA ILE A 9 12.35 3.61 2.40
C ILE A 9 11.75 2.47 1.57
N LYS A 10 11.98 1.22 1.96
CA LYS A 10 11.39 0.04 1.29
C LYS A 10 9.87 0.09 1.27
N PHE A 11 9.24 0.47 2.38
CA PHE A 11 7.78 0.62 2.42
C PHE A 11 7.30 1.74 1.49
N LEU A 12 7.99 2.90 1.49
CA LEU A 12 7.65 4.00 0.59
C LEU A 12 7.75 3.61 -0.90
N GLU A 13 8.69 2.74 -1.27
CA GLU A 13 8.82 2.19 -2.62
C GLU A 13 7.61 1.31 -3.01
N LEU A 14 7.09 0.50 -2.08
CA LEU A 14 5.85 -0.26 -2.28
C LEU A 14 4.64 0.67 -2.48
N ILE A 15 4.49 1.68 -1.61
CA ILE A 15 3.40 2.66 -1.70
C ILE A 15 3.47 3.42 -3.03
N LEU A 16 4.67 3.82 -3.46
CA LEU A 16 4.86 4.49 -4.75
C LEU A 16 4.39 3.59 -5.90
N SER A 17 4.80 2.32 -5.88
CA SER A 17 4.39 1.33 -6.88
C SER A 17 2.87 1.13 -6.89
N ALA A 18 2.22 1.08 -5.71
CA ALA A 18 0.77 0.96 -5.59
C ALA A 18 0.06 2.19 -6.18
N CYS A 19 0.59 3.39 -5.93
CA CYS A 19 0.07 4.62 -6.52
C CYS A 19 0.18 4.63 -8.05
N GLU A 20 1.28 4.14 -8.62
CA GLU A 20 1.46 4.05 -10.07
C GLU A 20 0.47 3.08 -10.72
N GLU A 21 0.25 1.92 -10.10
CA GLU A 21 -0.74 0.94 -10.55
C GLU A 21 -2.18 1.48 -10.41
N LEU A 22 -2.49 2.17 -9.31
CA LEU A 22 -3.78 2.85 -9.09
C LEU A 22 -4.04 3.94 -10.15
N ILE A 23 -3.04 4.77 -10.47
CA ILE A 23 -3.13 5.75 -11.57
C ILE A 23 -3.42 5.03 -12.91
N GLY A 24 -2.77 3.88 -13.13
CA GLY A 24 -3.06 3.01 -14.27
C GLY A 24 -4.51 2.53 -14.30
N ALA A 25 -5.03 2.05 -13.17
CA ALA A 25 -6.42 1.61 -13.03
C ALA A 25 -7.40 2.74 -13.37
N PHE A 26 -7.19 3.96 -12.84
CA PHE A 26 -8.03 5.12 -13.14
C PHE A 26 -8.01 5.53 -14.62
N LYS A 27 -6.86 5.43 -15.30
CA LYS A 27 -6.77 5.72 -16.74
C LYS A 27 -7.61 4.75 -17.56
N GLU A 28 -7.54 3.45 -17.23
CA GLU A 28 -8.34 2.41 -17.87
C GLU A 28 -9.83 2.52 -17.52
N PHE A 29 -10.14 2.96 -16.29
CA PHE A 29 -11.51 3.03 -15.77
C PHE A 29 -12.44 3.91 -16.60
N LYS A 30 -11.93 4.99 -17.22
CA LYS A 30 -12.71 5.84 -18.13
C LYS A 30 -13.42 5.04 -19.24
N ASN A 31 -12.81 3.95 -19.72
CA ASN A 31 -13.34 3.09 -20.78
C ASN A 31 -13.46 1.62 -20.32
N PHE A 32 -13.78 1.39 -19.04
CA PHE A 32 -13.72 0.07 -18.41
C PHE A 32 -14.45 -1.04 -19.19
N LYS A 33 -15.58 -0.75 -19.85
CA LYS A 33 -16.33 -1.73 -20.68
C LYS A 33 -15.53 -2.32 -21.85
N LYS A 34 -14.46 -1.64 -22.29
CA LYS A 34 -13.56 -2.08 -23.37
C LYS A 34 -12.12 -2.24 -22.89
N SER A 35 -11.85 -1.99 -21.62
CA SER A 35 -10.50 -2.09 -21.07
C SER A 35 -10.03 -3.54 -21.11
N LYS A 36 -8.77 -3.73 -21.49
CA LYS A 36 -8.10 -5.03 -21.43
C LYS A 36 -7.13 -5.13 -20.25
N GLY A 37 -6.83 -4.01 -19.58
CA GLY A 37 -5.80 -3.92 -18.55
C GLY A 37 -6.31 -3.58 -17.15
N ILE A 38 -7.56 -3.13 -16.99
CA ILE A 38 -8.06 -2.66 -15.68
C ILE A 38 -8.02 -3.74 -14.59
N HIS A 39 -8.38 -4.98 -14.93
CA HIS A 39 -8.35 -6.07 -13.96
C HIS A 39 -6.92 -6.42 -13.54
N GLU A 40 -5.97 -6.39 -14.47
CA GLU A 40 -4.55 -6.59 -14.15
C GLU A 40 -4.03 -5.50 -13.20
N LYS A 41 -4.47 -4.24 -13.39
CA LYS A 41 -4.12 -3.12 -12.50
C LYS A 41 -4.70 -3.30 -11.09
N ILE A 42 -5.96 -3.72 -10.97
CA ILE A 42 -6.60 -4.01 -9.68
C ILE A 42 -5.82 -5.11 -8.94
N VAL A 43 -5.56 -6.24 -9.61
CA VAL A 43 -4.80 -7.36 -9.02
C VAL A 43 -3.40 -6.95 -8.56
N LYS A 44 -2.72 -6.08 -9.32
CA LYS A 44 -1.39 -5.57 -8.92
C LYS A 44 -1.44 -4.69 -7.67
N VAL A 45 -2.44 -3.81 -7.54
CA VAL A 45 -2.59 -2.99 -6.32
C VAL A 45 -2.85 -3.89 -5.10
N ASN A 46 -3.76 -4.87 -5.22
CA ASN A 46 -4.03 -5.80 -4.11
C ASN A 46 -2.78 -6.63 -3.73
N LYS A 47 -1.97 -7.06 -4.71
CA LYS A 47 -0.71 -7.75 -4.43
C LYS A 47 0.32 -6.86 -3.72
N LEU A 48 0.41 -5.59 -4.09
CA LEU A 48 1.31 -4.63 -3.46
C LEU A 48 0.88 -4.29 -2.04
N GLU A 49 -0.44 -4.26 -1.78
CA GLU A 49 -0.98 -4.14 -0.43
C GLU A 49 -0.61 -5.36 0.43
N GLU A 50 -0.81 -6.60 -0.07
CA GLU A 50 -0.44 -7.82 0.65
C GLU A 50 1.08 -7.85 0.97
N GLU A 51 1.92 -7.39 0.04
CA GLU A 51 3.35 -7.21 0.28
C GLU A 51 3.64 -6.14 1.35
N GLY A 52 2.90 -5.03 1.34
CA GLY A 52 2.98 -3.95 2.34
C GLY A 52 2.59 -4.41 3.74
N ASP A 53 1.52 -5.21 3.87
CA ASP A 53 1.02 -5.77 5.12
C ASP A 53 2.01 -6.76 5.76
N ASN A 54 2.60 -7.62 4.93
CA ASN A 54 3.67 -8.51 5.34
C ASN A 54 4.89 -7.71 5.82
N LEU A 55 5.32 -6.71 5.05
CA LEU A 55 6.45 -5.86 5.40
C LEU A 55 6.20 -5.08 6.70
N TYR A 56 4.99 -4.52 6.89
CA TYR A 56 4.57 -3.86 8.13
C TYR A 56 4.75 -4.78 9.33
N THR A 57 4.21 -6.00 9.23
CA THR A 57 4.25 -6.99 10.31
C THR A 57 5.69 -7.35 10.68
N GLU A 58 6.55 -7.58 9.70
CA GLU A 58 7.96 -7.88 9.89
C GLU A 58 8.72 -6.72 10.56
N ILE A 59 8.51 -5.49 10.06
CA ILE A 59 9.18 -4.29 10.57
C ILE A 59 8.77 -4.02 12.01
N VAL A 60 7.47 -4.04 12.33
CA VAL A 60 6.97 -3.78 13.68
C VAL A 60 7.46 -4.84 14.66
N ARG A 61 7.46 -6.11 14.25
CA ARG A 61 8.04 -7.19 15.06
C ARG A 61 9.52 -6.96 15.32
N LYS A 62 10.31 -6.66 14.28
CA LYS A 62 11.74 -6.36 14.40
C LYS A 62 11.99 -5.18 15.32
N LEU A 63 11.22 -4.10 15.19
CA LEU A 63 11.35 -2.89 16.01
C LEU A 63 11.19 -3.20 17.51
N HIS A 64 10.16 -3.98 17.86
CA HIS A 64 9.89 -4.36 19.26
C HIS A 64 10.88 -5.38 19.83
N LEU A 65 11.53 -6.19 18.98
CA LEU A 65 12.53 -7.17 19.42
C LEU A 65 13.95 -6.58 19.53
N THR A 66 14.24 -5.48 18.86
CA THR A 66 15.62 -4.97 18.70
C THR A 66 15.90 -3.62 19.38
N SER A 67 14.88 -2.77 19.58
CA SER A 67 15.06 -1.51 20.31
C SER A 67 14.65 -1.66 21.77
N LEU A 68 15.38 -0.98 22.65
CA LEU A 68 15.04 -0.84 24.08
C LEU A 68 14.55 0.60 24.40
N ASP A 69 14.59 1.51 23.43
CA ASP A 69 14.13 2.88 23.59
C ASP A 69 12.63 2.96 23.30
N ALA A 70 11.84 3.14 24.36
CA ALA A 70 10.39 3.26 24.26
C ALA A 70 9.92 4.42 23.36
N ILE A 71 10.66 5.53 23.32
CA ILE A 71 10.32 6.68 22.46
C ILE A 71 10.55 6.31 21.00
N GLU A 72 11.64 5.61 20.70
CA GLU A 72 11.93 5.12 19.34
C GLU A 72 10.86 4.13 18.88
N ILE A 73 10.55 3.12 19.71
CA ILE A 73 9.53 2.11 19.42
C ILE A 73 8.19 2.78 19.12
N MET A 74 7.74 3.68 20.00
CA MET A 74 6.47 4.38 19.82
C MET A 74 6.47 5.23 18.54
N THR A 75 7.53 6.02 18.32
CA THR A 75 7.62 6.93 17.17
C THR A 75 7.56 6.16 15.85
N TRP A 76 8.34 5.09 15.72
CA TRP A 76 8.38 4.32 14.49
C TRP A 76 7.17 3.41 14.29
N THR A 77 6.59 2.87 15.36
CA THR A 77 5.31 2.13 15.26
C THR A 77 4.21 3.02 14.70
N ILE A 78 4.09 4.26 15.18
CA ILE A 78 3.13 5.23 14.65
C ILE A 78 3.44 5.56 13.18
N ALA A 79 4.71 5.74 12.83
CA ALA A 79 5.11 6.03 11.45
C ALA A 79 4.75 4.88 10.50
N TYR A 80 5.11 3.63 10.83
CA TYR A 80 4.80 2.46 10.00
C TYR A 80 3.30 2.19 9.89
N ASN A 81 2.53 2.42 10.96
CA ASN A 81 1.06 2.32 10.90
C ASN A 81 0.46 3.35 9.93
N ARG A 82 1.04 4.56 9.83
CA ARG A 82 0.59 5.56 8.86
C ARG A 82 0.98 5.20 7.43
N LEU A 83 2.11 4.52 7.24
CA LEU A 83 2.54 4.04 5.92
C LEU A 83 1.63 2.89 5.45
N GLU A 84 1.32 1.93 6.33
CA GLU A 84 0.39 0.84 6.04
C GLU A 84 -1.01 1.38 5.67
N LYS A 85 -1.59 2.29 6.47
CA LYS A 85 -2.84 2.98 6.11
C LYS A 85 -2.82 3.71 4.76
N CYS A 86 -1.65 4.19 4.33
CA CYS A 86 -1.51 4.82 3.02
C CYS A 86 -1.54 3.78 1.90
N SER A 87 -0.97 2.59 2.14
CA SER A 87 -1.02 1.44 1.24
C SER A 87 -2.45 0.90 1.13
N ASP A 88 -3.10 0.66 2.27
CA ASP A 88 -4.51 0.23 2.39
C ASP A 88 -5.46 1.17 1.64
N ALA A 89 -5.27 2.49 1.76
CA ALA A 89 -6.07 3.46 1.00
C ALA A 89 -5.96 3.30 -0.53
N CYS A 90 -4.85 2.76 -1.05
CA CYS A 90 -4.74 2.45 -2.48
C CYS A 90 -5.58 1.22 -2.85
N GLU A 91 -5.60 0.20 -1.98
CA GLU A 91 -6.42 -1.00 -2.12
C GLU A 91 -7.92 -0.66 -2.05
N GLU A 92 -8.34 0.11 -1.03
CA GLU A 92 -9.72 0.58 -0.90
C GLU A 92 -10.19 1.30 -2.18
N ALA A 93 -9.32 2.13 -2.78
CA ALA A 93 -9.64 2.84 -4.01
C ALA A 93 -9.86 1.90 -5.21
N VAL A 94 -9.01 0.87 -5.41
CA VAL A 94 -9.24 -0.11 -6.47
C VAL A 94 -10.43 -1.02 -6.20
N ASN A 95 -10.70 -1.35 -4.94
CA ASN A 95 -11.88 -2.12 -4.54
C ASN A 95 -13.18 -1.37 -4.86
N VAL A 96 -13.19 -0.03 -4.71
CA VAL A 96 -14.31 0.81 -5.17
C VAL A 96 -14.43 0.78 -6.70
N ILE A 97 -13.32 0.90 -7.44
CA ILE A 97 -13.31 0.78 -8.91
C ILE A 97 -13.91 -0.56 -9.34
N GLU A 98 -13.46 -1.66 -8.75
CA GLU A 98 -13.94 -3.01 -9.04
C GLU A 98 -15.44 -3.15 -8.75
N SER A 99 -15.91 -2.63 -7.61
CA SER A 99 -17.34 -2.62 -7.25
C SER A 99 -18.19 -1.90 -8.30
N VAL A 100 -17.72 -0.75 -8.81
CA VAL A 100 -18.44 -0.01 -9.85
C VAL A 100 -18.48 -0.78 -11.16
N ILE A 101 -17.38 -1.43 -11.55
CA ILE A 101 -17.34 -2.29 -12.74
C ILE A 101 -18.35 -3.43 -12.60
N MET A 102 -18.34 -4.15 -11.47
CA MET A 102 -19.25 -5.27 -11.23
C MET A 102 -20.72 -4.88 -11.27
N LYS A 103 -21.06 -3.68 -10.76
CA LYS A 103 -22.44 -3.15 -10.78
C LYS A 103 -22.91 -2.69 -12.17
N ASN A 104 -22.01 -2.45 -13.10
CA ASN A 104 -22.29 -1.89 -14.44
C ASN A 104 -21.86 -2.80 -15.59
N MET A 105 -21.58 -4.08 -15.29
CA MET A 105 -21.45 -5.14 -16.30
C MET A 105 -22.78 -5.41 -16.99
#